data_AF-A0A9N9FZ32-F1
#
_entry.id   AF-A0A9N9FZ32-F1
#
_cell.length_a   1.000
_cell.length_b   1.000
_cell.length_c   1.000
_cell.angle_alpha   90.00
_cell.angle_beta   90.00
_cell.angle_gamma   90.00
#
_symmetry.space_group_name_H-M   'P 1'
#
loop_
_entity.id
_entity.type
_entity.pdbx_description
1 polymer ?
#
loop_
_entity_poly.entity_id
_entity_poly.type
_entity_poly.pdbx_seq_one_letter_code
_entity_poly.pdbx_strand_id
1 'polypeptide(L)'
;MGLFTAGQINGTTGYEEAAAQGLIAGINASRKLKNQEPLILRRDQAYIGVLIDDLVNKEITDPYRLLTSRAEYQEQRELEVNVKYKKQIENQLEEAKELNEYENREIPADIDYSQIDNVADEAKEKLTKIKPVSLGQARRIGGINPTDIQMLSYYLNKNYPPEN
;
A
#
# COMPACT_ATOMS: atom_id res chain seq x y z
N MET A 1 29.74 12.00 35.68
CA MET A 1 28.67 13.01 35.90
C MET A 1 27.46 12.63 35.03
N GLY A 2 26.24 12.73 35.57
CA GLY A 2 25.01 12.28 34.89
C GLY A 2 23.91 13.32 35.02
N LEU A 3 24.07 14.43 34.31
CA LEU A 3 23.08 15.50 34.28
C LEU A 3 21.96 15.11 33.30
N PHE A 4 20.71 15.26 33.74
CA PHE A 4 19.51 15.08 32.94
C PHE A 4 18.66 16.34 33.09
N THR A 5 18.14 16.86 31.98
CA THR A 5 17.28 18.05 31.95
C THR A 5 15.90 17.67 31.44
N ALA A 6 14.87 18.38 31.89
CA ALA A 6 13.50 18.16 31.47
C ALA A 6 12.68 19.45 31.60
N GLY A 7 11.66 19.58 30.75
CA GLY A 7 10.71 20.68 30.83
C GLY A 7 11.15 21.91 30.06
N GLN A 8 10.69 23.08 30.49
CA GLN A 8 10.80 24.32 29.71
C GLN A 8 12.25 24.73 29.40
N ILE A 9 13.21 24.30 30.22
CA ILE A 9 14.64 24.50 29.97
C ILE A 9 15.12 23.84 28.66
N ASN A 10 14.41 22.82 28.18
CA ASN A 10 14.69 22.12 26.93
C ASN A 10 13.87 22.67 25.73
N GLY A 11 13.23 23.84 25.88
CA GLY A 11 12.53 24.50 24.76
C GLY A 11 11.06 24.12 24.56
N THR A 12 10.43 23.42 25.51
CA THR A 12 8.98 23.13 25.49
C THR A 12 8.17 24.14 26.31
N THR A 13 6.88 24.31 26.04
CA THR A 13 6.02 25.20 26.87
C THR A 13 4.87 24.52 27.62
N GLY A 14 4.40 23.35 27.18
CA GLY A 14 3.27 22.67 27.82
C GLY A 14 3.67 21.76 28.98
N TYR A 15 2.68 21.45 29.82
CA TYR A 15 2.85 20.65 31.02
C TYR A 15 3.07 19.17 30.67
N GLU A 16 2.39 18.69 29.63
CA GLU A 16 2.47 17.32 29.15
C GLU A 16 3.86 16.99 28.60
N GLU A 17 4.46 17.90 27.84
CA GLU A 17 5.81 17.75 27.29
C GLU A 17 6.86 17.76 28.40
N ALA A 18 6.69 18.64 29.40
CA ALA A 18 7.58 18.69 30.54
C ALA A 18 7.48 17.43 31.40
N ALA A 19 6.27 16.93 31.64
CA ALA A 19 6.04 15.68 32.35
C ALA A 19 6.63 14.47 31.61
N ALA A 20 6.45 14.40 30.29
CA ALA A 20 7.00 13.33 29.45
C ALA A 20 8.54 13.29 29.49
N GLN A 21 9.19 14.45 29.36
CA GLN A 21 10.65 14.55 29.49
C GLN A 21 11.12 14.19 30.90
N GLY A 22 10.42 14.66 31.92
CA GLY A 22 10.73 14.38 33.33
C GLY A 22 10.66 12.88 33.63
N LEU A 23 9.66 12.18 33.09
CA LEU A 23 9.52 10.74 33.22
C LEU A 23 10.73 10.01 32.62
N ILE A 24 11.12 10.33 31.38
CA ILE A 24 12.26 9.69 30.72
C ILE A 24 13.58 10.03 31.41
N ALA A 25 13.78 11.29 31.79
CA ALA A 25 14.94 11.75 32.54
C ALA A 25 15.07 11.00 33.88
N GLY A 26 13.96 10.85 34.63
CA GLY A 26 13.93 10.13 35.90
C GLY A 26 14.21 8.63 35.74
N ILE A 27 13.59 7.98 34.76
CA ILE A 27 13.85 6.56 34.43
C ILE A 27 15.34 6.37 34.10
N ASN A 28 15.91 7.22 33.24
CA ASN A 28 17.29 7.08 32.80
C ASN A 28 18.32 7.46 33.87
N ALA A 29 18.00 8.42 34.75
CA ALA A 29 18.79 8.70 35.93
C ALA A 29 18.85 7.49 36.87
N SER A 30 17.71 6.84 37.13
CA SER A 30 17.63 5.62 37.94
C SER A 30 18.39 4.44 37.32
N ARG A 31 18.23 4.21 36.01
CA ARG A 31 18.97 3.18 35.27
C ARG A 31 20.48 3.42 35.31
N LYS A 32 20.92 4.68 35.18
CA LYS A 32 22.33 5.05 35.27
C LYS A 32 22.92 4.75 36.65
N LEU A 33 22.18 5.01 37.74
CA LEU A 33 22.60 4.62 39.11
C LEU A 33 22.74 3.09 39.25
N LYS A 34 21.98 2.33 38.48
CA LYS A 34 22.02 0.86 38.45
C LYS A 34 22.99 0.29 37.40
N ASN A 35 23.79 1.13 36.73
CA ASN A 35 24.64 0.75 35.60
C ASN A 35 23.90 -0.01 34.49
N GLN A 36 22.66 0.39 34.22
CA GLN A 36 21.83 -0.16 33.16
C GLN A 36 21.80 0.77 31.94
N GLU A 37 21.60 0.19 30.76
CA GLU A 37 21.39 0.93 29.53
C GLU A 37 20.17 1.87 29.63
N PRO A 38 20.25 3.08 29.05
CA PRO A 38 19.14 4.03 29.05
C PRO A 38 17.96 3.49 28.22
N LEU A 39 16.76 3.83 28.66
CA LEU A 39 15.55 3.69 27.85
C LEU A 39 15.52 4.82 26.81
N ILE A 40 15.54 4.44 25.53
CA ILE A 40 15.37 5.34 24.40
C ILE A 40 14.10 4.90 23.67
N LEU A 41 13.10 5.77 23.62
CA LEU A 41 11.88 5.54 22.85
C LEU A 41 12.07 6.07 21.43
N ARG A 42 11.84 5.23 20.43
CA ARG A 42 11.90 5.66 19.04
C ARG A 42 10.61 6.37 18.61
N ARG A 43 10.71 7.19 17.56
CA ARG A 43 9.58 7.92 16.98
C ARG A 43 8.41 7.02 16.54
N ASP A 44 8.70 5.82 16.07
CA ASP A 44 7.70 4.82 15.63
C ASP A 44 6.99 4.11 16.79
N GLN A 45 7.48 4.26 18.03
CA GLN A 45 6.98 3.52 19.19
C GLN A 45 6.06 4.34 20.10
N ALA A 46 6.34 5.63 20.27
CA ALA A 46 5.60 6.48 21.20
C ALA A 46 5.73 7.97 20.87
N TYR A 47 4.69 8.74 21.19
CA TYR A 47 4.71 10.20 21.07
C TYR A 47 5.83 10.86 21.90
N ILE A 48 6.22 10.28 23.04
CA ILE A 48 7.36 10.76 23.84
C ILE A 48 8.67 10.62 23.03
N GLY A 49 8.79 9.58 22.21
CA GLY A 49 9.95 9.40 21.32
C GLY A 49 9.98 10.44 20.21
N VAL A 50 8.82 10.78 19.62
CA VAL A 50 8.68 11.89 18.65
C VAL A 50 9.08 13.23 19.28
N LEU A 51 8.56 13.53 20.47
CA LEU A 51 8.89 14.74 21.23
C LEU A 51 10.40 14.84 21.48
N ILE A 52 11.01 13.81 22.08
CA ILE A 52 12.44 13.86 22.42
C ILE A 52 13.30 13.96 21.16
N ASP A 53 12.97 13.21 20.11
CA ASP A 53 13.72 13.25 18.86
C ASP A 53 13.62 14.62 18.16
N ASP A 54 12.42 15.22 18.13
CA ASP A 54 12.24 16.58 17.61
C ASP A 54 13.07 17.60 18.40
N LEU A 55 13.07 17.54 19.74
CA LEU A 55 13.84 18.47 20.58
C LEU A 55 15.36 18.35 20.40
N VAL A 56 15.84 17.15 20.05
CA VAL A 56 17.28 16.88 19.88
C VAL A 56 17.74 17.23 18.47
N ASN A 57 16.93 16.95 17.45
CA ASN A 57 17.35 17.00 16.04
C ASN A 57 16.87 18.26 15.29
N LYS A 58 15.85 18.98 15.78
CA LYS A 58 15.35 20.19 15.13
C LYS A 58 15.85 21.44 15.87
N GLU A 59 16.21 22.48 15.12
CA GLU A 59 16.41 23.82 15.70
C GLU A 59 15.04 24.35 16.15
N ILE A 60 14.87 24.51 17.47
CA ILE A 60 13.64 25.03 18.06
C ILE A 60 13.68 26.56 17.98
N THR A 61 13.04 27.14 16.97
CA THR A 61 12.91 28.60 16.83
C THR A 61 11.75 29.16 17.65
N ASP A 62 10.72 28.35 17.90
CA ASP A 62 9.57 28.67 18.74
C ASP A 62 9.30 27.54 19.73
N PRO A 63 8.76 27.82 20.93
CA PRO A 63 8.62 26.80 21.96
C PRO A 63 7.74 25.62 21.51
N TYR A 64 8.30 24.41 21.58
CA TYR A 64 7.65 23.22 21.06
C TYR A 64 6.32 22.91 21.78
N ARG A 65 5.31 22.54 20.98
CA ARG A 65 3.99 22.07 21.44
C ARG A 65 3.63 20.75 20.78
N LEU A 66 3.24 19.79 21.60
CA LEU A 66 2.91 18.42 21.20
C LEU A 66 1.70 18.35 20.28
N LEU A 67 0.76 19.30 20.41
CA LEU A 67 -0.42 19.39 19.54
C LEU A 67 -0.06 19.57 18.06
N THR A 68 0.98 20.36 17.75
CA THR A 68 1.43 20.60 16.37
C THR A 68 2.06 19.33 15.79
N SER A 69 2.97 18.70 16.55
CA SER A 69 3.59 17.43 16.14
C SER A 69 2.58 16.28 16.05
N ARG A 70 1.55 16.28 16.90
CA ARG A 70 0.46 15.30 16.84
C ARG A 70 -0.34 15.42 15.54
N ALA A 71 -0.66 16.64 15.11
CA ALA A 71 -1.35 16.87 13.85
C ALA A 71 -0.49 16.43 12.66
N GLU A 72 0.79 16.81 12.63
CA GLU A 72 1.74 16.38 11.59
C GLU A 72 1.89 14.85 11.53
N TYR A 73 2.02 14.17 12.67
CA TYR A 73 2.12 12.71 12.73
C TYR A 73 0.82 12.02 12.30
N GLN A 74 -0.33 12.59 12.66
CA GLN A 74 -1.64 12.08 12.22
C GLN A 74 -1.81 12.24 10.70
N GLU A 75 -1.48 13.40 10.14
CA GLU A 75 -1.50 13.65 8.69
C GLU A 75 -0.55 12.70 7.96
N GLN A 76 0.68 12.52 8.44
CA GLN A 76 1.63 11.57 7.85
C GLN A 76 1.08 10.13 7.86
N ARG A 77 0.49 9.71 8.97
CA ARG A 77 -0.11 8.37 9.09
C ARG A 77 -1.31 8.20 8.16
N GLU A 78 -2.17 9.20 8.05
CA GLU A 78 -3.30 9.19 7.12
C GLU A 78 -2.82 9.14 5.67
N LEU A 79 -1.78 9.91 5.32
CA LEU A 79 -1.18 9.91 4.00
C LEU A 79 -0.55 8.55 3.66
N GLU A 80 0.17 7.94 4.59
CA GLU A 80 0.73 6.58 4.45
C GLU A 80 -0.35 5.52 4.23
N VAL A 81 -1.42 5.55 5.05
CA VAL A 81 -2.57 4.64 4.92
C VAL A 81 -3.22 4.84 3.56
N ASN A 82 -3.50 6.08 3.17
CA ASN A 82 -4.12 6.40 1.90
C ASN A 82 -3.27 5.93 0.72
N VAL A 83 -1.95 6.18 0.71
CA VAL A 83 -1.06 5.70 -0.35
C VAL A 83 -1.05 4.17 -0.42
N LYS A 84 -0.96 3.49 0.73
CA LYS A 84 -0.91 2.03 0.81
C LYS A 84 -2.19 1.37 0.27
N TYR A 85 -3.35 1.87 0.66
CA TYR A 85 -4.63 1.29 0.26
C TYR A 85 -5.10 1.77 -1.12
N LYS A 86 -4.76 3.00 -1.53
CA LYS A 86 -5.09 3.53 -2.86
C LYS A 86 -4.60 2.61 -3.96
N LYS A 87 -3.33 2.20 -3.90
CA LYS A 87 -2.77 1.28 -4.89
C LYS A 87 -3.53 -0.06 -4.96
N GLN A 88 -3.94 -0.59 -3.80
CA GLN A 88 -4.67 -1.85 -3.75
C GLN A 88 -6.10 -1.71 -4.31
N ILE A 89 -6.75 -0.57 -4.08
CA ILE A 89 -8.08 -0.26 -4.63
C ILE A 89 -7.97 -0.08 -6.14
N GLU A 90 -6.99 0.68 -6.62
CA GLU A 90 -6.73 0.87 -8.05
C GLU A 90 -6.50 -0.46 -8.78
N ASN A 91 -5.66 -1.33 -8.23
CA ASN A 91 -5.43 -2.66 -8.81
C ASN A 91 -6.72 -3.50 -8.88
N GLN A 92 -7.54 -3.50 -7.82
CA GLN A 92 -8.81 -4.24 -7.82
C GLN A 92 -9.83 -3.67 -8.81
N LEU A 93 -9.87 -2.35 -8.94
CA LEU A 93 -10.75 -1.69 -9.91
C LEU A 93 -10.31 -2.02 -11.35
N GLU A 94 -9.01 -2.06 -11.61
CA GLU A 94 -8.48 -2.43 -12.93
C GLU A 94 -8.77 -3.90 -13.26
N GLU A 95 -8.53 -4.82 -12.33
CA GLU A 95 -8.85 -6.23 -12.50
C GLU A 95 -10.37 -6.46 -12.72
N ALA A 96 -11.21 -5.71 -12.00
CA ALA A 96 -12.66 -5.77 -12.18
C ALA A 96 -13.10 -5.25 -13.55
N LYS A 97 -12.44 -4.21 -14.08
CA LYS A 97 -12.68 -3.71 -15.44
C LYS A 97 -12.26 -4.74 -16.49
N GLU A 98 -11.05 -5.28 -16.42
CA GLU A 98 -10.58 -6.31 -17.35
C GLU A 98 -11.52 -7.51 -17.37
N LEU A 99 -11.97 -7.97 -16.20
CA LEU A 99 -12.96 -9.05 -16.10
C LEU A 99 -14.27 -8.70 -16.82
N ASN A 100 -14.76 -7.47 -16.66
CA ASN A 100 -15.98 -7.01 -17.31
C ASN A 100 -15.81 -6.91 -18.83
N GLU A 101 -14.66 -6.41 -19.30
CA GLU A 101 -14.32 -6.37 -20.72
C GLU A 101 -14.32 -7.77 -21.34
N TYR A 102 -13.70 -8.75 -20.67
CA TYR A 102 -13.72 -10.14 -21.14
C TYR A 102 -15.13 -10.73 -21.17
N GLU A 103 -15.96 -10.49 -20.16
CA GLU A 103 -17.34 -11.01 -20.16
C GLU A 103 -18.19 -10.47 -21.30
N ASN A 104 -18.03 -9.17 -21.60
CA ASN A 104 -18.78 -8.50 -22.65
C ASN A 104 -18.16 -8.64 -24.04
N ARG A 105 -16.92 -9.14 -24.14
CA ARG A 105 -16.26 -9.33 -25.43
C ARG A 105 -16.81 -10.58 -26.12
N GLU A 106 -17.70 -10.35 -27.07
CA GLU A 106 -18.30 -11.40 -27.88
C GLU A 106 -17.29 -12.08 -28.81
N ILE A 107 -17.51 -13.38 -29.02
CA ILE A 107 -16.76 -14.18 -29.98
C ILE A 107 -17.69 -14.48 -31.16
N PRO A 108 -17.32 -14.06 -32.39
CA PRO A 108 -18.10 -14.34 -33.59
C PRO A 108 -18.32 -15.85 -33.80
N ALA A 109 -19.53 -16.24 -34.21
CA ALA A 109 -19.89 -17.64 -34.40
C ALA A 109 -19.14 -18.33 -35.56
N ASP A 110 -18.60 -17.53 -36.49
CA ASP A 110 -17.87 -17.94 -37.68
C ASP A 110 -16.35 -17.92 -37.50
N ILE A 111 -15.85 -17.64 -36.30
CA ILE A 111 -14.42 -17.61 -36.02
C ILE A 111 -13.75 -18.96 -36.32
N ASP A 112 -12.61 -18.90 -37.00
CA ASP A 112 -11.72 -20.05 -37.19
C ASP A 112 -10.58 -20.03 -36.17
N TYR A 113 -10.74 -20.80 -35.08
CA TYR A 113 -9.73 -20.91 -34.02
C TYR A 113 -8.39 -21.49 -34.49
N SER A 114 -8.35 -22.18 -35.65
CA SER A 114 -7.11 -22.74 -36.20
C SER A 114 -6.13 -21.65 -36.62
N GLN A 115 -6.66 -20.51 -37.08
CA GLN A 115 -5.90 -19.35 -37.58
C GLN A 115 -5.30 -18.47 -36.47
N ILE A 116 -5.55 -18.80 -35.20
CA ILE A 116 -5.04 -18.01 -34.08
C ILE A 116 -3.61 -18.47 -33.75
N ASP A 117 -2.65 -17.59 -34.02
CA ASP A 117 -1.25 -17.86 -33.71
C ASP A 117 -0.99 -17.95 -32.20
N ASN A 118 -0.05 -18.80 -31.80
CA ASN A 118 0.42 -18.95 -30.42
C ASN A 118 -0.65 -19.30 -29.38
N VAL A 119 -1.73 -19.97 -29.80
CA VAL A 119 -2.68 -20.65 -28.91
C VAL A 119 -2.37 -22.15 -28.95
N ALA A 120 -2.36 -22.81 -27.79
CA ALA A 120 -2.11 -24.23 -27.69
C ALA A 120 -3.14 -25.06 -28.50
N ASP A 121 -2.71 -26.15 -29.14
CA ASP A 121 -3.60 -27.01 -29.92
C ASP A 121 -4.75 -27.57 -29.08
N GLU A 122 -4.50 -27.92 -27.82
CA GLU A 122 -5.52 -28.36 -26.87
C GLU A 122 -6.56 -27.25 -26.59
N ALA A 123 -6.11 -26.00 -26.46
CA ALA A 123 -7.01 -24.86 -26.28
C ALA A 123 -7.85 -24.62 -27.55
N LYS A 124 -7.25 -24.68 -28.75
CA LYS A 124 -7.96 -24.58 -30.03
C LYS A 124 -9.02 -25.67 -30.18
N GLU A 125 -8.69 -26.91 -29.85
CA GLU A 125 -9.63 -28.04 -29.89
C GLU A 125 -10.83 -27.80 -28.96
N LYS A 126 -10.56 -27.39 -27.71
CA LYS A 126 -11.62 -27.08 -26.74
C LYS A 126 -12.50 -25.91 -27.17
N LEU A 127 -11.90 -24.82 -27.65
CA LEU A 127 -12.63 -23.65 -28.15
C LEU A 127 -13.51 -24.01 -29.35
N THR A 128 -12.99 -24.82 -30.27
CA THR A 128 -13.73 -25.28 -31.46
C THR A 128 -14.90 -26.18 -31.08
N LYS A 129 -14.73 -27.03 -30.07
CA LYS A 129 -15.77 -27.95 -29.59
C LYS A 129 -16.84 -27.26 -28.77
N ILE A 130 -16.46 -26.34 -27.87
CA ILE A 130 -17.36 -25.68 -26.93
C ILE A 130 -18.04 -24.46 -27.54
N LYS A 131 -17.37 -23.78 -28.48
CA LYS A 131 -17.83 -22.56 -29.15
C LYS A 131 -18.37 -21.51 -28.16
N PRO A 132 -17.50 -20.98 -27.27
CA PRO A 132 -17.92 -19.95 -26.32
C PRO A 132 -18.43 -18.70 -27.04
N VAL A 133 -19.44 -18.05 -26.47
CA VAL A 133 -20.04 -16.82 -27.01
C VAL A 133 -19.31 -15.55 -26.57
N SER A 134 -18.47 -15.64 -25.53
CA SER A 134 -17.65 -14.53 -25.05
C SER A 134 -16.29 -15.00 -24.55
N LEU A 135 -15.32 -14.07 -24.48
CA LEU A 135 -14.01 -14.34 -23.90
C LEU A 135 -14.10 -14.75 -22.43
N GLY A 136 -15.05 -14.17 -21.67
CA GLY A 136 -15.31 -14.54 -20.28
C GLY A 136 -15.73 -16.00 -20.15
N GLN A 137 -16.61 -16.47 -21.05
CA GLN A 137 -16.98 -17.89 -21.09
C GLN A 137 -15.79 -18.77 -21.48
N ALA A 138 -15.01 -18.36 -22.48
CA ALA A 138 -13.83 -19.09 -22.94
C ALA A 138 -12.82 -19.30 -21.80
N ARG A 139 -12.58 -18.25 -20.99
CA ARG A 139 -11.66 -18.28 -19.84
C ARG A 139 -12.09 -19.29 -18.75
N ARG A 140 -13.38 -19.59 -18.62
CA ARG A 140 -13.90 -20.57 -17.65
C ARG A 140 -13.76 -22.02 -18.12
N ILE A 141 -13.38 -22.27 -19.37
CA ILE A 141 -13.21 -23.62 -19.90
C ILE A 141 -11.99 -24.26 -19.24
N GLY A 142 -12.20 -25.40 -18.60
CA GLY A 142 -11.16 -26.14 -17.90
C GLY A 142 -9.97 -26.49 -18.80
N GLY A 143 -8.78 -26.07 -18.40
CA GLY A 143 -7.52 -26.32 -19.11
C GLY A 143 -7.34 -25.47 -20.37
N ILE A 144 -7.93 -24.27 -20.41
CA ILE A 144 -7.45 -23.16 -21.26
C ILE A 144 -6.64 -22.23 -20.38
N ASN A 145 -5.43 -21.87 -20.80
CA ASN A 145 -4.57 -20.99 -20.01
C ASN A 145 -4.89 -19.51 -20.23
N PRO A 146 -4.58 -18.62 -19.27
CA PRO A 146 -4.76 -17.19 -19.45
C PRO A 146 -4.04 -16.63 -20.69
N THR A 147 -2.87 -17.17 -21.05
CA THR A 147 -2.13 -16.78 -22.25
C THR A 147 -2.89 -17.08 -23.53
N ASP A 148 -3.58 -18.22 -23.61
CA ASP A 148 -4.41 -18.59 -24.77
C ASP A 148 -5.56 -17.60 -24.95
N ILE A 149 -6.20 -17.19 -23.84
CA ILE A 149 -7.26 -16.17 -23.84
C ILE A 149 -6.73 -14.80 -24.28
N GLN A 150 -5.52 -14.43 -23.88
CA GLN A 150 -4.89 -13.18 -24.33
C GLN A 150 -4.63 -13.20 -25.85
N MET A 151 -4.12 -14.31 -26.39
CA MET A 151 -3.89 -14.44 -27.83
C MET A 151 -5.21 -14.43 -28.62
N LEU A 152 -6.24 -15.10 -28.11
CA LEU A 152 -7.59 -15.02 -28.66
C LEU A 152 -8.14 -13.58 -28.61
N SER A 153 -8.00 -12.88 -27.48
CA SER A 153 -8.41 -11.47 -27.34
C SER A 153 -7.70 -10.56 -28.34
N TYR A 154 -6.39 -10.75 -28.51
CA TYR A 154 -5.60 -9.99 -29.48
C TYR A 154 -6.08 -10.25 -30.91
N TYR A 155 -6.30 -11.52 -31.27
CA TYR A 155 -6.82 -11.90 -32.58
C TYR A 155 -8.20 -11.30 -32.85
N LEU A 156 -9.11 -11.33 -31.86
CA LEU A 156 -10.42 -10.71 -31.96
C LEU A 156 -10.31 -9.20 -32.17
N ASN A 157 -9.46 -8.51 -31.42
CA ASN A 157 -9.30 -7.05 -31.59
C ASN A 157 -8.72 -6.66 -32.94
N LYS A 158 -7.90 -7.54 -33.55
CA LYS A 158 -7.30 -7.30 -34.87
C LYS A 158 -8.26 -7.59 -36.03
N ASN A 159 -9.06 -8.66 -35.94
CA ASN A 159 -9.87 -9.14 -37.06
C ASN A 159 -11.38 -8.85 -36.90
N TYR A 160 -11.83 -8.64 -35.67
CA TYR A 160 -13.23 -8.39 -35.29
C TYR A 160 -13.30 -7.25 -34.26
N PRO A 161 -12.82 -6.04 -34.59
CA PRO A 161 -12.81 -4.92 -33.66
C PRO A 161 -14.23 -4.65 -33.11
N PRO A 162 -14.36 -4.25 -31.83
CA PRO A 162 -15.67 -3.91 -31.27
C PRO A 162 -16.31 -2.78 -32.09
N GLU A 163 -17.63 -2.86 -32.31
CA GLU A 163 -18.38 -1.75 -32.90
C GLU A 163 -18.35 -0.55 -31.94
N ASN A 164 -18.00 0.65 -32.45
CA ASN A 164 -17.90 1.90 -31.70
C ASN A 164 -19.24 2.40 -31.17
#